data_AF-A0AA40HVN5-F1
#
_entry.id   AF-A0AA40HVN5-F1
#
_cell.length_a   1.000
_cell.length_b   1.000
_cell.length_c   1.000
_cell.angle_alpha   90.00
_cell.angle_beta   90.00
_cell.angle_gamma   90.00
#
_symmetry.space_group_name_H-M   'P 1'
#
loop_
_entity.id
_entity.type
_entity.pdbx_description
1 polymer ?
#
loop_
_entity_poly.entity_id
_entity_poly.type
_entity_poly.pdbx_seq_one_letter_code
_entity_poly.pdbx_strand_id
1 'polypeptide(L)'
;MSGRPLKEMSETHSSPLLAEPLSSRYKLYESELASPTWPSSPQDTHPALPLLEMPEEKDLRSSNEESHIVKIEKPNERSKRRESGAAPRGSAGRGGISLFQAVSYLTGEMKECRSWLKDKPLALQFTDWVLRGTGQVMFVNNPLSGFIIFIGLLIQNPWWTIAGGLGTVVSTLTALALSQDRSAIASGLHGYNGMLVGLLMAVFSKKFDYYWWLLFPVTFTAMACPVLSSALNSIFSKWDLPVFTLPFNIAVTLYLAATGHYNLFFPTTLVEPVSSVPNITWTEIEVPLLLQAIPVGVGQVYGCDNPWTGGVFLVALFICSPLICLHAAIGSIVGMLAALTVATPFEMIYMGLWSYNCVLACIAIGGMFYALTWQTHLLALVCGEYLGKLTTKSLYYSSLPQTTFGDKTHALFCAYMGAALSNIMAVVGVPPGTWAFCLSTLIFMLLTTNNPAIYKLPLSKVTYPEANRIYYLTLKSTEEEKSPS
;
A
#
# COMPACT_ATOMS: atom_id res chain seq x y z
N MET A 1 24.97 72.70 -33.94
CA MET A 1 24.84 73.94 -33.16
C MET A 1 23.90 73.63 -32.00
N SER A 2 24.38 73.41 -30.77
CA SER A 2 25.10 74.30 -29.82
C SER A 2 24.11 75.12 -28.96
N GLY A 3 24.13 75.05 -27.62
CA GLY A 3 25.02 74.21 -26.80
C GLY A 3 24.73 74.18 -25.29
N ARG A 4 25.54 73.37 -24.61
CA ARG A 4 25.81 73.30 -23.15
C ARG A 4 26.88 74.38 -22.80
N PRO A 5 27.20 74.75 -21.52
CA PRO A 5 27.82 73.79 -20.57
C PRO A 5 27.76 74.04 -19.04
N LEU A 6 28.26 73.04 -18.30
CA LEU A 6 28.81 73.07 -16.92
C LEU A 6 27.83 73.41 -15.77
N LYS A 7 28.02 72.93 -14.53
CA LYS A 7 29.20 72.35 -13.82
C LYS A 7 28.66 71.31 -12.79
N GLU A 8 29.13 70.07 -12.58
CA GLU A 8 30.40 69.32 -12.77
C GLU A 8 31.31 69.24 -11.53
N MET A 9 31.52 68.00 -11.03
CA MET A 9 32.52 67.42 -10.08
C MET A 9 31.82 66.31 -9.23
N SER A 10 32.40 65.20 -8.77
CA SER A 10 33.57 64.34 -9.12
C SER A 10 33.68 63.28 -7.99
N GLU A 11 33.93 61.97 -8.14
CA GLU A 11 34.11 61.02 -9.27
C GLU A 11 33.85 59.57 -8.72
N THR A 12 34.30 58.38 -9.18
CA THR A 12 35.40 57.94 -10.08
C THR A 12 35.11 56.53 -10.69
N HIS A 13 35.77 56.25 -11.81
CA HIS A 13 35.97 55.04 -12.64
C HIS A 13 35.80 53.56 -12.15
N SER A 14 35.53 52.73 -13.18
CA SER A 14 36.05 51.37 -13.49
C SER A 14 35.42 50.07 -12.93
N SER A 15 35.14 49.16 -13.88
CA SER A 15 35.01 47.69 -13.77
C SER A 15 36.25 47.04 -14.45
N PRO A 16 36.44 45.70 -14.53
CA PRO A 16 35.68 44.58 -13.95
C PRO A 16 36.59 43.52 -13.25
N LEU A 17 36.02 42.35 -12.88
CA LEU A 17 36.67 41.02 -12.68
C LEU A 17 37.97 40.93 -11.85
N LEU A 18 37.86 40.41 -10.62
CA LEU A 18 38.66 39.26 -10.12
C LEU A 18 38.10 38.78 -8.76
N ALA A 19 38.60 37.65 -8.23
CA ALA A 19 38.08 37.01 -7.02
C ALA A 19 39.20 36.56 -6.06
N GLU A 20 38.99 36.75 -4.75
CA GLU A 20 39.66 36.07 -3.61
C GLU A 20 39.08 36.58 -2.26
N PRO A 21 39.39 35.99 -1.08
CA PRO A 21 39.82 34.61 -0.81
C PRO A 21 38.98 33.90 0.28
N LEU A 22 39.09 32.56 0.34
CA LEU A 22 38.42 31.68 1.33
C LEU A 22 39.11 31.71 2.72
N SER A 23 39.06 32.84 3.44
CA SER A 23 39.75 32.99 4.74
C SER A 23 38.88 33.47 5.91
N SER A 24 37.85 34.28 5.67
CA SER A 24 37.12 34.99 6.74
C SER A 24 36.06 34.18 7.50
N ARG A 25 35.75 32.93 7.09
CA ARG A 25 34.62 32.15 7.63
C ARG A 25 34.98 30.96 8.53
N TYR A 26 36.25 30.86 8.97
CA TYR A 26 36.76 29.70 9.72
C TYR A 26 37.09 29.96 11.21
N LYS A 27 36.77 31.14 11.76
CA LYS A 27 37.08 31.53 13.16
C LYS A 27 35.85 31.60 14.08
N LEU A 28 34.95 30.63 13.99
CA LEU A 28 33.74 30.57 14.83
C LEU A 28 33.30 29.13 15.13
N TYR A 29 34.25 28.19 15.20
CA TYR A 29 33.99 26.77 15.48
C TYR A 29 35.09 26.05 16.28
N GLU A 30 35.84 26.78 17.11
CA GLU A 30 36.69 26.18 18.15
C GLU A 30 36.43 26.83 19.52
N SER A 31 35.54 26.21 20.29
CA SER A 31 35.47 26.28 21.75
C SER A 31 34.65 25.09 22.26
N GLU A 32 35.09 24.47 23.36
CA GLU A 32 34.38 23.44 24.12
C GLU A 32 34.16 22.07 23.41
N LEU A 33 35.25 21.29 23.32
CA LEU A 33 35.19 19.82 23.33
C LEU A 33 35.91 19.32 24.59
N ALA A 34 35.17 18.88 25.62
CA ALA A 34 35.74 18.40 26.88
C ALA A 34 34.89 17.30 27.54
N SER A 35 35.52 16.14 27.79
CA SER A 35 35.01 15.05 28.64
C SER A 35 36.16 14.02 28.85
N PRO A 36 36.09 13.06 29.80
CA PRO A 36 35.09 12.86 30.86
C PRO A 36 35.71 12.75 32.27
N THR A 37 34.89 12.86 33.32
CA THR A 37 35.22 12.35 34.67
C THR A 37 33.95 12.02 35.46
N TRP A 38 33.88 10.82 36.07
CA TRP A 38 32.81 10.38 36.95
C TRP A 38 33.40 9.80 38.26
N PRO A 39 32.94 10.24 39.46
CA PRO A 39 33.41 9.69 40.74
C PRO A 39 32.85 8.30 41.10
N SER A 40 33.42 7.71 42.15
CA SER A 40 33.12 6.38 42.69
C SER A 40 31.90 6.30 43.63
N SER A 41 31.44 5.07 43.88
CA SER A 41 30.31 4.70 44.75
C SER A 41 30.52 4.89 46.26
N PRO A 42 29.44 5.08 47.03
CA PRO A 42 29.32 4.65 48.43
C PRO A 42 28.70 3.24 48.56
N GLN A 43 28.82 2.62 49.74
CA GLN A 43 28.16 1.35 50.14
C GLN A 43 27.12 1.59 51.26
N ASP A 44 26.51 0.50 51.76
CA ASP A 44 25.66 0.40 52.96
C ASP A 44 24.21 0.99 52.87
N THR A 45 23.15 0.38 53.45
CA THR A 45 23.00 -0.91 54.17
C THR A 45 21.58 -1.53 54.00
N HIS A 46 21.42 -2.80 54.42
CA HIS A 46 20.20 -3.64 54.37
C HIS A 46 19.05 -3.19 55.32
N PRO A 47 17.75 -3.54 55.09
CA PRO A 47 17.22 -4.92 55.23
C PRO A 47 16.30 -5.42 54.09
N ALA A 48 15.93 -6.71 54.15
CA ALA A 48 15.21 -7.45 53.10
C ALA A 48 13.80 -7.92 53.54
N LEU A 49 12.94 -8.19 52.55
CA LEU A 49 11.73 -9.05 52.59
C LEU A 49 11.52 -9.63 51.16
N PRO A 50 10.71 -10.69 50.95
CA PRO A 50 11.26 -11.92 50.36
C PRO A 50 11.06 -12.09 48.84
N LEU A 51 11.93 -12.91 48.27
CA LEU A 51 11.75 -13.55 46.96
C LEU A 51 10.51 -14.46 46.96
N LEU A 52 9.73 -14.38 45.89
CA LEU A 52 8.65 -15.31 45.60
C LEU A 52 9.23 -16.41 44.68
N GLU A 53 9.65 -17.53 45.26
CA GLU A 53 10.14 -18.67 44.49
C GLU A 53 9.02 -19.26 43.63
N MET A 54 9.26 -19.39 42.32
CA MET A 54 8.41 -20.19 41.44
C MET A 54 8.96 -21.62 41.37
N PRO A 55 8.13 -22.67 41.54
CA PRO A 55 8.58 -24.05 41.49
C PRO A 55 9.17 -24.47 40.12
N GLU A 56 10.13 -25.39 40.14
CA GLU A 56 10.62 -26.08 38.94
C GLU A 56 9.50 -26.93 38.31
N GLU A 57 9.12 -26.66 37.06
CA GLU A 57 8.22 -27.53 36.30
C GLU A 57 9.04 -28.61 35.55
N LYS A 58 9.03 -29.84 36.09
CA LYS A 58 9.80 -30.98 35.55
C LYS A 58 9.06 -31.74 34.45
N ASP A 59 9.81 -32.06 33.40
CA ASP A 59 9.63 -33.13 32.42
C ASP A 59 8.23 -33.77 32.30
N LEU A 60 7.41 -33.23 31.39
CA LEU A 60 6.24 -33.93 30.84
C LEU A 60 6.44 -34.31 29.37
N ARG A 61 7.33 -35.29 29.14
CA ARG A 61 7.32 -36.07 27.90
C ARG A 61 6.10 -36.99 27.90
N SER A 62 5.16 -36.77 26.97
CA SER A 62 4.07 -37.73 26.74
C SER A 62 4.61 -39.01 26.10
N SER A 63 4.63 -40.09 26.88
CA SER A 63 4.99 -41.43 26.40
C SER A 63 3.86 -42.02 25.54
N ASN A 64 4.16 -42.34 24.29
CA ASN A 64 3.32 -43.26 23.51
C ASN A 64 3.49 -44.67 24.08
N GLU A 65 2.43 -45.26 24.63
CA GLU A 65 2.34 -46.70 24.85
C GLU A 65 1.33 -47.31 23.87
N GLU A 66 1.81 -48.22 23.01
CA GLU A 66 0.96 -49.03 22.15
C GLU A 66 0.27 -50.12 22.99
N SER A 67 -1.06 -50.13 23.03
CA SER A 67 -1.83 -51.23 23.61
C SER A 67 -2.49 -52.06 22.51
N HIS A 68 -2.02 -53.29 22.32
CA HIS A 68 -2.56 -54.22 21.34
C HIS A 68 -3.98 -54.67 21.74
N ILE A 69 -4.99 -54.31 20.94
CA ILE A 69 -6.33 -54.90 21.03
C ILE A 69 -6.52 -55.90 19.88
N VAL A 70 -6.92 -57.13 20.24
CA VAL A 70 -6.99 -58.28 19.34
C VAL A 70 -8.15 -58.14 18.35
N LYS A 71 -7.84 -58.28 17.06
CA LYS A 71 -8.80 -58.19 15.96
C LYS A 71 -9.57 -59.52 15.82
N ILE A 72 -10.82 -59.56 16.28
CA ILE A 72 -11.69 -60.74 16.12
C ILE A 72 -12.25 -60.76 14.69
N GLU A 73 -11.89 -61.79 13.94
CA GLU A 73 -12.36 -62.04 12.59
C GLU A 73 -13.58 -62.99 12.59
N LYS A 74 -14.59 -62.74 11.75
CA LYS A 74 -15.64 -63.70 11.40
C LYS A 74 -15.77 -63.79 9.87
N PRO A 75 -15.93 -65.00 9.30
CA PRO A 75 -15.58 -65.22 7.90
C PRO A 75 -16.76 -65.25 6.93
N ASN A 76 -16.39 -65.26 5.64
CA ASN A 76 -17.05 -65.95 4.54
C ASN A 76 -18.32 -65.32 3.91
N GLU A 77 -18.10 -64.60 2.81
CA GLU A 77 -18.85 -64.86 1.57
C GLU A 77 -17.88 -64.92 0.37
N ARG A 78 -18.25 -65.61 -0.72
CA ARG A 78 -17.26 -66.33 -1.57
C ARG A 78 -17.52 -66.27 -3.08
N SER A 79 -16.44 -66.05 -3.84
CA SER A 79 -16.32 -66.14 -5.33
C SER A 79 -16.95 -64.97 -6.12
N LYS A 80 -16.41 -64.55 -7.28
CA LYS A 80 -15.85 -65.35 -8.39
C LYS A 80 -14.64 -64.70 -9.11
N ARG A 81 -13.74 -65.58 -9.60
CA ARG A 81 -12.71 -65.40 -10.66
C ARG A 81 -11.59 -64.37 -10.39
N ARG A 82 -10.27 -64.66 -10.49
CA ARG A 82 -9.43 -65.43 -11.46
C ARG A 82 -9.48 -64.88 -12.91
N GLU A 83 -8.36 -64.62 -13.60
CA GLU A 83 -6.93 -64.72 -13.26
C GLU A 83 -6.10 -63.97 -14.33
N SER A 84 -5.06 -63.21 -13.95
CA SER A 84 -3.82 -63.01 -14.73
C SER A 84 -2.90 -62.05 -13.95
N GLY A 85 -1.62 -62.41 -13.78
CA GLY A 85 -0.66 -61.63 -13.01
C GLY A 85 0.50 -61.12 -13.85
N ALA A 86 0.95 -59.90 -13.58
CA ALA A 86 2.25 -59.39 -14.00
C ALA A 86 2.79 -58.44 -12.91
N ALA A 87 4.02 -58.68 -12.44
CA ALA A 87 4.71 -57.84 -11.47
C ALA A 87 5.24 -56.55 -12.14
N PRO A 88 5.47 -55.46 -11.39
CA PRO A 88 5.63 -54.13 -11.99
C PRO A 88 6.98 -53.93 -12.67
N ARG A 89 6.96 -53.44 -13.92
CA ARG A 89 8.10 -52.69 -14.48
C ARG A 89 8.02 -51.25 -14.00
N GLY A 90 9.02 -50.82 -13.23
CA GLY A 90 9.17 -49.44 -12.81
C GLY A 90 9.37 -48.52 -14.02
N SER A 91 8.36 -47.72 -14.35
CA SER A 91 8.55 -46.54 -15.20
C SER A 91 9.01 -45.40 -14.29
N ALA A 92 10.22 -44.90 -14.52
CA ALA A 92 10.71 -43.68 -13.88
C ALA A 92 9.95 -42.48 -14.46
N GLY A 93 8.75 -42.22 -13.91
CA GLY A 93 7.87 -41.14 -14.32
C GLY A 93 8.56 -39.78 -14.16
N ARG A 94 9.11 -39.27 -15.26
CA ARG A 94 9.81 -37.98 -15.33
C ARG A 94 8.79 -36.86 -15.10
N GLY A 95 8.60 -36.49 -13.84
CA GLY A 95 7.52 -35.62 -13.37
C GLY A 95 7.61 -34.19 -13.89
N GLY A 96 7.13 -33.97 -15.11
CA GLY A 96 6.86 -32.63 -15.62
C GLY A 96 5.70 -32.01 -14.86
N ILE A 97 5.97 -30.94 -14.10
CA ILE A 97 4.93 -30.14 -13.45
C ILE A 97 4.05 -29.53 -14.54
N SER A 98 2.73 -29.76 -14.46
CA SER A 98 1.77 -29.20 -15.43
C SER A 98 1.80 -27.67 -15.40
N LEU A 99 1.62 -27.02 -16.55
CA LEU A 99 1.63 -25.55 -16.65
C LEU A 99 0.64 -24.90 -15.68
N PHE A 100 -0.57 -25.45 -15.55
CA PHE A 100 -1.57 -24.98 -14.58
C PHE A 100 -1.10 -25.09 -13.13
N GLN A 101 -0.36 -26.17 -12.81
CA GLN A 101 0.16 -26.41 -11.47
C GLN A 101 1.35 -25.47 -11.17
N ALA A 102 2.21 -25.21 -12.17
CA ALA A 102 3.27 -24.20 -12.07
C ALA A 102 2.71 -22.79 -11.86
N VAL A 103 1.67 -22.40 -12.62
CA VAL A 103 0.97 -21.12 -12.44
C VAL A 103 0.37 -21.01 -11.03
N SER A 104 -0.25 -22.09 -10.52
CA SER A 104 -0.86 -22.10 -9.18
C SER A 104 0.13 -21.80 -8.04
N TYR A 105 1.42 -22.11 -8.19
CA TYR A 105 2.45 -21.79 -7.20
C TYR A 105 2.90 -20.31 -7.23
N LEU A 106 2.59 -19.58 -8.31
CA LEU A 106 2.96 -18.18 -8.51
C LEU A 106 1.80 -17.20 -8.24
N THR A 107 0.56 -17.67 -8.37
CA THR A 107 -0.66 -16.89 -8.12
C THR A 107 -0.99 -16.72 -6.63
N GLY A 108 -1.86 -15.76 -6.32
CA GLY A 108 -2.32 -15.49 -4.95
C GLY A 108 -1.17 -15.12 -4.01
N GLU A 109 -1.18 -15.64 -2.78
CA GLU A 109 -0.22 -15.26 -1.74
C GLU A 109 1.11 -16.06 -1.76
N MET A 110 1.28 -17.01 -2.70
CA MET A 110 2.40 -17.97 -2.75
C MET A 110 2.66 -18.65 -1.39
N LYS A 111 1.65 -19.38 -0.88
CA LYS A 111 1.65 -19.94 0.50
C LYS A 111 2.70 -21.04 0.69
N GLU A 112 2.96 -21.78 -0.37
CA GLU A 112 3.91 -22.88 -0.44
C GLU A 112 5.35 -22.33 -0.44
N CYS A 113 5.60 -21.23 -1.16
CA CYS A 113 6.85 -20.48 -1.10
C CYS A 113 7.11 -19.95 0.31
N ARG A 114 6.10 -19.32 0.94
CA ARG A 114 6.17 -18.87 2.34
C ARG A 114 6.45 -20.03 3.30
N SER A 115 5.84 -21.20 3.09
CA SER A 115 6.07 -22.37 3.94
C SER A 115 7.50 -22.91 3.78
N TRP A 116 8.00 -23.00 2.54
CA TRP A 116 9.37 -23.40 2.24
C TRP A 116 10.43 -22.43 2.79
N LEU A 117 10.11 -21.13 2.88
CA LEU A 117 10.99 -20.09 3.42
C LEU A 117 11.22 -20.15 4.94
N LYS A 118 10.29 -20.74 5.73
CA LYS A 118 10.38 -20.78 7.20
C LYS A 118 11.71 -21.35 7.70
N ASP A 119 12.17 -22.42 7.05
CA ASP A 119 13.39 -23.14 7.41
C ASP A 119 14.60 -22.68 6.56
N LYS A 120 14.65 -21.39 6.20
CA LYS A 120 15.73 -20.78 5.39
C LYS A 120 16.40 -19.63 6.14
N PRO A 121 17.66 -19.26 5.81
CA PRO A 121 18.36 -18.16 6.46
C PRO A 121 17.55 -16.86 6.50
N LEU A 122 17.66 -16.13 7.62
CA LEU A 122 16.87 -14.93 7.89
C LEU A 122 16.95 -13.88 6.77
N ALA A 123 18.08 -13.76 6.07
CA ALA A 123 18.22 -12.86 4.92
C ALA A 123 17.26 -13.18 3.76
N LEU A 124 16.97 -14.46 3.49
CA LEU A 124 16.01 -14.86 2.46
C LEU A 124 14.56 -14.60 2.92
N GLN A 125 14.26 -14.85 4.19
CA GLN A 125 12.95 -14.52 4.77
C GLN A 125 12.71 -13.01 4.72
N PHE A 126 13.67 -12.21 5.19
CA PHE A 126 13.61 -10.75 5.15
C PHE A 126 13.46 -10.21 3.72
N THR A 127 14.09 -10.84 2.72
CA THR A 127 13.90 -10.48 1.30
C THR A 127 12.47 -10.74 0.83
N ASP A 128 11.87 -11.89 1.16
CA ASP A 128 10.44 -12.16 0.90
C ASP A 128 9.52 -11.14 1.61
N TRP A 129 9.83 -10.76 2.85
CA TRP A 129 9.05 -9.77 3.60
C TRP A 129 9.12 -8.37 2.98
N VAL A 130 10.30 -7.95 2.50
CA VAL A 130 10.50 -6.68 1.78
C VAL A 130 9.76 -6.69 0.43
N LEU A 131 9.87 -7.76 -0.35
CA LEU A 131 9.17 -7.88 -1.64
C LEU A 131 7.64 -7.92 -1.46
N ARG A 132 7.12 -8.64 -0.46
CA ARG A 132 5.71 -8.54 -0.07
C ARG A 132 5.35 -7.12 0.37
N GLY A 133 6.24 -6.44 1.10
CA GLY A 133 6.09 -5.03 1.46
C GLY A 133 5.94 -4.10 0.26
N THR A 134 6.70 -4.32 -0.82
CA THR A 134 6.53 -3.60 -2.09
C THR A 134 5.15 -3.85 -2.71
N GLY A 135 4.69 -5.11 -2.77
CA GLY A 135 3.37 -5.45 -3.33
C GLY A 135 2.17 -5.00 -2.47
N GLN A 136 2.31 -4.95 -1.16
CA GLN A 136 1.24 -4.60 -0.22
C GLN A 136 0.75 -3.15 -0.31
N VAL A 137 1.49 -2.25 -1.00
CA VAL A 137 0.99 -0.93 -1.39
C VAL A 137 -0.34 -1.05 -2.17
N MET A 138 -0.49 -2.11 -2.97
CA MET A 138 -1.71 -2.44 -3.72
C MET A 138 -2.42 -3.68 -3.16
N PHE A 139 -2.25 -3.96 -1.87
CA PHE A 139 -2.81 -5.11 -1.14
C PHE A 139 -2.35 -6.49 -1.65
N VAL A 140 -1.24 -6.55 -2.42
CA VAL A 140 -0.73 -7.78 -3.02
C VAL A 140 0.32 -8.45 -2.12
N ASN A 141 -0.10 -9.49 -1.41
CA ASN A 141 0.75 -10.34 -0.55
C ASN A 141 1.59 -11.36 -1.37
N ASN A 142 2.24 -10.94 -2.46
CA ASN A 142 2.93 -11.84 -3.40
C ASN A 142 4.36 -11.33 -3.69
N PRO A 143 5.42 -12.11 -3.38
CA PRO A 143 6.80 -11.65 -3.52
C PRO A 143 7.27 -11.56 -4.98
N LEU A 144 6.74 -12.40 -5.88
CA LEU A 144 7.02 -12.29 -7.33
C LEU A 144 6.41 -11.02 -7.91
N SER A 145 5.17 -10.71 -7.52
CA SER A 145 4.49 -9.47 -7.94
C SER A 145 5.21 -8.25 -7.39
N GLY A 146 5.63 -8.28 -6.11
CA GLY A 146 6.46 -7.26 -5.49
C GLY A 146 7.81 -7.05 -6.21
N PHE A 147 8.46 -8.14 -6.66
CA PHE A 147 9.68 -8.07 -7.46
C PHE A 147 9.45 -7.46 -8.86
N ILE A 148 8.35 -7.80 -9.53
CA ILE A 148 7.99 -7.19 -10.83
C ILE A 148 7.65 -5.70 -10.66
N ILE A 149 6.98 -5.32 -9.57
CA ILE A 149 6.77 -3.91 -9.20
C ILE A 149 8.10 -3.22 -8.93
N PHE A 150 9.05 -3.86 -8.23
CA PHE A 150 10.39 -3.31 -8.02
C PHE A 150 11.14 -3.08 -9.34
N ILE A 151 10.98 -3.95 -10.35
CA ILE A 151 11.50 -3.73 -11.71
C ILE A 151 10.80 -2.53 -12.38
N GLY A 152 9.47 -2.39 -12.24
CA GLY A 152 8.73 -1.22 -12.73
C GLY A 152 9.22 0.09 -12.10
N LEU A 153 9.53 0.09 -10.80
CA LEU A 153 10.12 1.25 -10.11
C LEU A 153 11.51 1.59 -10.67
N LEU A 154 12.35 0.59 -11.00
CA LEU A 154 13.64 0.83 -11.67
C LEU A 154 13.48 1.40 -13.09
N ILE A 155 12.39 1.05 -13.80
CA ILE A 155 12.02 1.60 -15.12
C ILE A 155 11.49 3.04 -15.00
N GLN A 156 10.86 3.41 -13.88
CA GLN A 156 10.53 4.81 -13.57
C GLN A 156 11.79 5.61 -13.24
N ASN A 157 12.45 5.28 -12.14
CA ASN A 157 13.61 6.00 -11.64
C ASN A 157 14.38 5.14 -10.60
N PRO A 158 15.66 4.79 -10.85
CA PRO A 158 16.48 4.04 -9.90
C PRO A 158 16.73 4.75 -8.56
N TRP A 159 16.81 6.08 -8.52
CA TRP A 159 16.97 6.84 -7.27
C TRP A 159 15.71 6.78 -6.40
N TRP A 160 14.53 6.94 -7.00
CA TRP A 160 13.25 6.80 -6.27
C TRP A 160 13.11 5.37 -5.73
N THR A 161 13.55 4.37 -6.50
CA THR A 161 13.61 2.97 -6.07
C THR A 161 14.56 2.75 -4.90
N ILE A 162 15.74 3.38 -4.88
CA ILE A 162 16.68 3.34 -3.75
C ILE A 162 16.04 3.93 -2.49
N ALA A 163 15.42 5.11 -2.58
CA ALA A 163 14.78 5.77 -1.44
C ALA A 163 13.58 4.96 -0.90
N GLY A 164 12.70 4.49 -1.78
CA GLY A 164 11.56 3.64 -1.43
C GLY A 164 11.95 2.26 -0.89
N GLY A 165 12.96 1.62 -1.48
CA GLY A 165 13.53 0.37 -1.00
C GLY A 165 14.14 0.51 0.40
N LEU A 166 14.90 1.59 0.63
CA LEU A 166 15.41 1.94 1.97
C LEU A 166 14.25 2.12 2.96
N GLY A 167 13.22 2.88 2.60
CA GLY A 167 12.04 3.08 3.45
C GLY A 167 11.35 1.76 3.82
N THR A 168 11.21 0.83 2.87
CA THR A 168 10.65 -0.52 3.10
C THR A 168 11.51 -1.33 4.07
N VAL A 169 12.84 -1.36 3.85
CA VAL A 169 13.81 -2.06 4.70
C VAL A 169 13.80 -1.49 6.12
N VAL A 170 13.90 -0.17 6.26
CA VAL A 170 13.94 0.52 7.57
C VAL A 170 12.64 0.33 8.35
N SER A 171 11.48 0.45 7.69
CA SER A 171 10.18 0.25 8.33
C SER A 171 10.00 -1.22 8.77
N THR A 172 10.45 -2.18 7.97
CA THR A 172 10.43 -3.62 8.32
C THR A 172 11.38 -3.94 9.48
N LEU A 173 12.60 -3.40 9.50
CA LEU A 173 13.55 -3.54 10.62
C LEU A 173 13.03 -2.89 11.89
N THR A 174 12.37 -1.73 11.78
CA THR A 174 11.79 -1.02 12.93
C THR A 174 10.62 -1.81 13.51
N ALA A 175 9.77 -2.44 12.68
CA ALA A 175 8.73 -3.34 13.17
C ALA A 175 9.30 -4.61 13.85
N LEU A 176 10.42 -5.15 13.35
CA LEU A 176 11.12 -6.26 14.00
C LEU A 176 11.65 -5.88 15.39
N ALA A 177 12.26 -4.70 15.51
CA ALA A 177 12.83 -4.14 16.75
C ALA A 177 11.76 -3.72 17.77
N LEU A 178 10.64 -3.15 17.32
CA LEU A 178 9.45 -2.86 18.14
C LEU A 178 8.59 -4.10 18.42
N SER A 179 9.14 -5.31 18.22
CA SER A 179 8.50 -6.61 18.48
C SER A 179 7.07 -6.74 17.93
N GLN A 180 6.80 -6.12 16.77
CA GLN A 180 5.50 -6.22 16.11
C GLN A 180 5.26 -7.64 15.60
N ASP A 181 3.99 -7.98 15.36
CA ASP A 181 3.56 -9.33 14.99
C ASP A 181 4.34 -9.87 13.80
N ARG A 182 4.96 -11.04 14.01
CA ARG A 182 5.75 -11.73 12.99
C ARG A 182 4.90 -12.18 11.80
N SER A 183 3.59 -12.43 11.97
CA SER A 183 2.71 -12.81 10.84
C SER A 183 2.42 -11.62 9.92
N ALA A 184 2.20 -10.42 10.49
CA ALA A 184 2.02 -9.17 9.77
C ALA A 184 3.31 -8.71 9.07
N ILE A 185 4.45 -8.77 9.77
CA ILE A 185 5.79 -8.50 9.18
C ILE A 185 6.05 -9.46 8.01
N ALA A 186 5.86 -10.77 8.21
CA ALA A 186 6.06 -11.77 7.16
C ALA A 186 5.04 -11.69 6.01
N SER A 187 4.03 -10.82 6.12
CA SER A 187 3.07 -10.52 5.06
C SER A 187 3.28 -9.14 4.43
N GLY A 188 4.38 -8.45 4.74
CA GLY A 188 4.72 -7.14 4.19
C GLY A 188 3.96 -5.96 4.80
N LEU A 189 3.08 -6.19 5.79
CA LEU A 189 2.16 -5.16 6.32
C LEU A 189 2.87 -4.01 7.06
N HIS A 190 4.14 -4.19 7.44
CA HIS A 190 4.98 -3.13 8.00
C HIS A 190 5.97 -2.52 6.98
N GLY A 191 6.02 -3.02 5.74
CA GLY A 191 6.92 -2.52 4.70
C GLY A 191 6.29 -1.44 3.81
N TYR A 192 5.03 -1.61 3.39
CA TYR A 192 4.42 -0.80 2.32
C TYR A 192 4.27 0.70 2.64
N ASN A 193 4.03 1.07 3.90
CA ASN A 193 4.00 2.47 4.30
C ASN A 193 5.41 3.11 4.17
N GLY A 194 6.47 2.37 4.50
CA GLY A 194 7.86 2.80 4.29
C GLY A 194 8.23 2.92 2.81
N MET A 195 7.73 2.01 1.96
CA MET A 195 7.87 2.06 0.49
C MET A 195 7.39 3.41 -0.06
N LEU A 196 6.17 3.81 0.29
CA LEU A 196 5.57 5.07 -0.14
C LEU A 196 6.27 6.30 0.46
N VAL A 197 6.67 6.26 1.74
CA VAL A 197 7.44 7.35 2.37
C VAL A 197 8.72 7.63 1.58
N GLY A 198 9.51 6.60 1.30
CA GLY A 198 10.77 6.78 0.57
C GLY A 198 10.58 7.27 -0.87
N LEU A 199 9.56 6.76 -1.57
CA LEU A 199 9.21 7.21 -2.92
C LEU A 199 8.79 8.68 -2.95
N LEU A 200 7.75 9.06 -2.20
CA LEU A 200 7.20 10.42 -2.29
C LEU A 200 8.13 11.48 -1.69
N MET A 201 9.01 11.12 -0.75
CA MET A 201 10.08 12.03 -0.31
C MET A 201 11.14 12.28 -1.41
N ALA A 202 11.35 11.34 -2.33
CA ALA A 202 12.18 11.56 -3.52
C ALA A 202 11.43 12.39 -4.58
N VAL A 203 10.20 12.00 -4.94
CA VAL A 203 9.35 12.69 -5.95
C VAL A 203 9.10 14.16 -5.61
N PHE A 204 8.84 14.48 -4.33
CA PHE A 204 8.62 15.86 -3.89
C PHE A 204 9.89 16.59 -3.44
N SER A 205 11.09 16.09 -3.74
CA SER A 205 12.34 16.80 -3.48
C SER A 205 12.65 17.82 -4.59
N LYS A 206 13.02 19.05 -4.23
CA LYS A 206 13.55 20.06 -5.17
C LYS A 206 15.05 19.86 -5.44
N LYS A 207 15.67 18.85 -4.84
CA LYS A 207 17.07 18.46 -5.09
C LYS A 207 17.10 17.42 -6.23
N PHE A 208 18.22 17.36 -6.94
CA PHE A 208 18.44 16.41 -8.02
C PHE A 208 18.52 14.95 -7.51
N ASP A 209 18.27 13.99 -8.40
CA ASP A 209 18.42 12.57 -8.10
C ASP A 209 19.82 12.25 -7.54
N TYR A 210 19.91 11.26 -6.64
CA TYR A 210 21.13 10.92 -5.90
C TYR A 210 21.64 12.02 -4.95
N TYR A 211 20.77 12.92 -4.49
CA TYR A 211 21.04 13.75 -3.31
C TYR A 211 21.03 12.89 -2.02
N TRP A 212 22.13 12.17 -1.78
CA TRP A 212 22.30 11.15 -0.73
C TRP A 212 21.87 11.58 0.68
N TRP A 213 21.98 12.86 1.02
CA TRP A 213 21.48 13.41 2.29
C TRP A 213 19.99 13.13 2.54
N LEU A 214 19.18 13.00 1.49
CA LEU A 214 17.75 12.68 1.58
C LEU A 214 17.47 11.31 2.23
N LEU A 215 18.42 10.37 2.17
CA LEU A 215 18.27 9.06 2.81
C LEU A 215 18.21 9.15 4.33
N PHE A 216 18.76 10.22 4.93
CA PHE A 216 18.67 10.48 6.37
C PHE A 216 17.23 10.72 6.81
N PRO A 217 16.50 11.77 6.36
CA PRO A 217 15.09 11.94 6.74
C PRO A 217 14.20 10.80 6.22
N VAL A 218 14.48 10.18 5.06
CA VAL A 218 13.73 8.98 4.62
C VAL A 218 13.78 7.87 5.67
N THR A 219 14.95 7.65 6.28
CA THR A 219 15.12 6.67 7.37
C THR A 219 14.23 7.02 8.55
N PHE A 220 14.31 8.23 9.10
CA PHE A 220 13.51 8.61 10.29
C PHE A 220 11.99 8.62 10.03
N THR A 221 11.55 9.11 8.87
CA THR A 221 10.12 9.10 8.49
C THR A 221 9.61 7.68 8.27
N ALA A 222 10.43 6.76 7.75
CA ALA A 222 10.09 5.34 7.63
C ALA A 222 10.07 4.62 8.98
N MET A 223 10.92 4.99 9.95
CA MET A 223 10.88 4.47 11.33
C MET A 223 9.56 4.85 12.05
N ALA A 224 8.93 5.97 11.70
CA ALA A 224 7.64 6.36 12.28
C ALA A 224 6.47 5.46 11.80
N CYS A 225 6.59 4.81 10.64
CA CYS A 225 5.49 4.08 10.01
C CYS A 225 4.95 2.89 10.86
N PRO A 226 5.78 2.02 11.47
CA PRO A 226 5.27 0.95 12.34
C PRO A 226 4.64 1.48 13.63
N VAL A 227 5.15 2.58 14.19
CA VAL A 227 4.58 3.23 15.39
C VAL A 227 3.18 3.75 15.08
N LEU A 228 3.03 4.50 13.98
CA LEU A 228 1.74 5.00 13.49
C LEU A 228 0.79 3.85 13.13
N SER A 229 1.29 2.78 12.51
CA SER A 229 0.51 1.57 12.20
C SER A 229 -0.05 0.92 13.47
N SER A 230 0.79 0.73 14.49
CA SER A 230 0.39 0.15 15.78
C SER A 230 -0.64 1.03 16.50
N ALA A 231 -0.40 2.35 16.55
CA ALA A 231 -1.31 3.31 17.17
C ALA A 231 -2.69 3.31 16.50
N LEU A 232 -2.75 3.43 15.17
CA LEU A 232 -4.00 3.38 14.40
C LEU A 232 -4.71 2.02 14.56
N ASN A 233 -3.97 0.91 14.50
CA ASN A 233 -4.55 -0.43 14.65
C ASN A 233 -5.18 -0.66 16.04
N SER A 234 -4.63 -0.06 17.11
CA SER A 234 -5.23 -0.11 18.46
C SER A 234 -6.61 0.56 18.56
N ILE A 235 -6.93 1.44 17.61
CA ILE A 235 -8.23 2.10 17.48
C ILE A 235 -9.10 1.32 16.48
N PHE A 236 -8.57 1.08 15.28
CA PHE A 236 -9.32 0.58 14.12
C PHE A 236 -9.74 -0.89 14.23
N SER A 237 -8.95 -1.72 14.93
CA SER A 237 -9.31 -3.13 15.17
C SER A 237 -10.63 -3.30 15.93
N LYS A 238 -11.07 -2.31 16.71
CA LYS A 238 -12.38 -2.29 17.41
C LYS A 238 -13.60 -2.28 16.46
N TRP A 239 -13.40 -1.90 15.21
CA TRP A 239 -14.40 -1.93 14.13
C TRP A 239 -14.01 -2.87 12.99
N ASP A 240 -12.98 -3.70 13.20
CA ASP A 240 -12.34 -4.55 12.19
C ASP A 240 -12.02 -3.75 10.92
N LEU A 241 -11.27 -2.65 11.08
CA LEU A 241 -10.83 -1.76 9.99
C LEU A 241 -9.31 -1.82 9.78
N PRO A 242 -8.83 -1.84 8.53
CA PRO A 242 -7.40 -1.81 8.23
C PRO A 242 -6.86 -0.38 8.32
N VAL A 243 -5.59 -0.22 8.70
CA VAL A 243 -4.96 1.12 8.82
C VAL A 243 -4.69 1.81 7.47
N PHE A 244 -4.74 1.05 6.37
CA PHE A 244 -4.41 1.51 5.01
C PHE A 244 -3.07 2.28 4.96
N THR A 245 -2.92 3.17 3.97
CA THR A 245 -1.74 4.02 3.82
C THR A 245 -1.77 5.25 4.75
N LEU A 246 -2.60 5.29 5.80
CA LEU A 246 -2.60 6.38 6.77
C LEU A 246 -1.23 6.61 7.45
N PRO A 247 -0.46 5.58 7.87
CA PRO A 247 0.87 5.78 8.43
C PRO A 247 1.81 6.53 7.47
N PHE A 248 1.81 6.17 6.18
CA PHE A 248 2.51 6.91 5.12
C PHE A 248 2.01 8.35 5.03
N ASN A 249 0.69 8.55 4.89
CA ASN A 249 0.13 9.88 4.65
C ASN A 249 0.42 10.85 5.80
N ILE A 250 0.27 10.39 7.05
CA ILE A 250 0.60 11.18 8.25
C ILE A 250 2.10 11.52 8.26
N ALA A 251 2.96 10.53 8.06
CA ALA A 251 4.41 10.72 8.15
C ALA A 251 4.96 11.64 7.03
N VAL A 252 4.50 11.45 5.78
CA VAL A 252 4.95 12.26 4.64
C VAL A 252 4.34 13.67 4.67
N THR A 253 3.07 13.83 5.07
CA THR A 253 2.46 15.17 5.22
C THR A 253 3.19 15.97 6.29
N LEU A 254 3.52 15.34 7.43
CA LEU A 254 4.30 15.98 8.50
C LEU A 254 5.71 16.36 8.04
N TYR A 255 6.41 15.47 7.32
CA TYR A 255 7.74 15.76 6.76
C TYR A 255 7.70 16.95 5.77
N LEU A 256 6.76 16.93 4.81
CA LEU A 256 6.65 17.98 3.79
C LEU A 256 6.24 19.32 4.40
N ALA A 257 5.37 19.34 5.41
CA ALA A 257 5.01 20.55 6.15
C ALA A 257 6.15 21.09 7.03
N ALA A 258 6.95 20.21 7.64
CA ALA A 258 8.08 20.59 8.50
C ALA A 258 9.33 21.05 7.72
N THR A 259 9.46 20.66 6.44
CA THR A 259 10.53 21.09 5.55
C THR A 259 10.07 22.25 4.66
N GLY A 260 9.12 21.99 3.78
CA GLY A 260 8.58 22.94 2.81
C GLY A 260 9.59 23.41 1.75
N HIS A 261 9.12 24.29 0.86
CA HIS A 261 9.89 24.73 -0.31
C HIS A 261 11.19 25.48 0.03
N TYR A 262 11.21 26.15 1.19
CA TYR A 262 12.27 27.09 1.59
C TYR A 262 13.32 26.46 2.53
N ASN A 263 13.28 25.16 2.77
CA ASN A 263 14.28 24.48 3.60
C ASN A 263 15.68 24.53 2.96
N LEU A 264 16.71 24.85 3.75
CA LEU A 264 18.08 24.94 3.24
C LEU A 264 18.65 23.58 2.80
N PHE A 265 18.33 22.52 3.55
CA PHE A 265 18.88 21.18 3.35
C PHE A 265 17.96 20.29 2.52
N PHE A 266 16.65 20.35 2.77
CA PHE A 266 15.63 19.47 2.19
C PHE A 266 14.46 20.24 1.58
N PRO A 267 14.69 21.17 0.63
CA PRO A 267 13.62 21.94 0.00
C PRO A 267 12.70 21.02 -0.82
N THR A 268 11.40 21.18 -0.65
CA THR A 268 10.40 20.42 -1.40
C THR A 268 10.02 21.10 -2.72
N THR A 269 9.46 20.36 -3.67
CA THR A 269 8.73 20.93 -4.81
C THR A 269 7.61 21.85 -4.28
N LEU A 270 7.37 22.98 -4.96
CA LEU A 270 6.31 23.90 -4.55
C LEU A 270 4.96 23.33 -4.97
N VAL A 271 3.98 23.32 -4.06
CA VAL A 271 2.58 23.03 -4.35
C VAL A 271 1.82 24.33 -4.14
N GLU A 272 1.13 24.82 -5.16
CA GLU A 272 0.38 26.09 -5.12
C GLU A 272 -1.12 25.83 -5.31
N PRO A 273 -2.01 26.59 -4.65
CA PRO A 273 -3.45 26.49 -4.88
C PRO A 273 -3.81 27.07 -6.25
N VAL A 274 -4.82 26.47 -6.91
CA VAL A 274 -5.32 26.93 -8.22
C VAL A 274 -5.86 28.36 -8.10
N SER A 275 -5.18 29.31 -8.74
CA SER A 275 -5.41 30.76 -8.59
C SER A 275 -6.30 31.37 -9.68
N SER A 276 -6.58 30.63 -10.76
CA SER A 276 -7.38 31.08 -11.90
C SER A 276 -8.11 29.90 -12.56
N VAL A 277 -9.17 30.20 -13.33
CA VAL A 277 -9.91 29.18 -14.08
C VAL A 277 -9.05 28.72 -15.26
N PRO A 278 -8.79 27.41 -15.44
CA PRO A 278 -7.99 26.92 -16.56
C PRO A 278 -8.73 27.12 -17.88
N ASN A 279 -8.00 27.58 -18.90
CA ASN A 279 -8.51 27.60 -20.28
C ASN A 279 -8.40 26.20 -20.89
N ILE A 280 -9.53 25.59 -21.26
CA ILE A 280 -9.59 24.20 -21.74
C ILE A 280 -10.22 24.17 -23.14
N THR A 281 -9.37 23.95 -24.14
CA THR A 281 -9.79 23.77 -25.53
C THR A 281 -10.18 22.31 -25.75
N TRP A 282 -11.47 21.98 -25.69
CA TRP A 282 -11.95 20.60 -25.79
C TRP A 282 -11.57 19.85 -27.08
N THR A 283 -11.17 20.56 -28.14
CA THR A 283 -10.66 19.97 -29.39
C THR A 283 -9.18 19.54 -29.33
N GLU A 284 -8.44 19.94 -28.30
CA GLU A 284 -7.04 19.56 -28.06
C GLU A 284 -6.90 18.25 -27.25
N ILE A 285 -8.00 17.52 -27.04
CA ILE A 285 -8.01 16.30 -26.24
C ILE A 285 -7.40 15.10 -26.99
N GLU A 286 -6.24 14.64 -26.53
CA GLU A 286 -5.53 13.50 -27.11
C GLU A 286 -6.04 12.16 -26.59
N VAL A 287 -6.88 11.49 -27.40
CA VAL A 287 -7.37 10.12 -27.11
C VAL A 287 -6.23 9.11 -26.84
N PRO A 288 -5.07 9.13 -27.53
CA PRO A 288 -3.94 8.26 -27.18
C PRO A 288 -3.40 8.49 -25.77
N LEU A 289 -3.37 9.74 -25.29
CA LEU A 289 -2.92 10.07 -23.94
C LEU A 289 -3.98 9.70 -22.88
N LEU A 290 -5.28 9.78 -23.20
CA LEU A 290 -6.33 9.20 -22.35
C LEU A 290 -6.20 7.68 -22.20
N LEU A 291 -5.81 6.96 -23.26
CA LEU A 291 -5.55 5.52 -23.16
C LEU A 291 -4.28 5.22 -22.34
N GLN A 292 -3.25 6.06 -22.41
CA GLN A 292 -2.05 5.96 -21.57
C GLN A 292 -2.32 6.36 -20.11
N ALA A 293 -3.27 7.27 -19.84
CA ALA A 293 -3.68 7.64 -18.48
C ALA A 293 -4.17 6.44 -17.65
N ILE A 294 -4.67 5.37 -18.30
CA ILE A 294 -5.13 4.16 -17.62
C ILE A 294 -3.98 3.45 -16.87
N PRO A 295 -2.88 3.00 -17.51
CA PRO A 295 -1.71 2.49 -16.78
C PRO A 295 -1.01 3.57 -15.95
N VAL A 296 -0.90 4.83 -16.41
CA VAL A 296 -0.25 5.90 -15.63
C VAL A 296 -0.96 6.11 -14.28
N GLY A 297 -2.29 6.11 -14.25
CA GLY A 297 -3.07 6.17 -13.00
C GLY A 297 -2.84 5.00 -12.05
N VAL A 298 -2.38 3.84 -12.55
CA VAL A 298 -1.92 2.70 -11.72
C VAL A 298 -0.47 2.91 -11.27
N GLY A 299 0.39 3.48 -12.13
CA GLY A 299 1.75 3.91 -11.78
C GLY A 299 1.78 4.92 -10.64
N GLN A 300 0.88 5.91 -10.67
CA GLN A 300 0.80 6.99 -9.70
C GLN A 300 0.45 6.53 -8.27
N VAL A 301 0.01 5.28 -8.08
CA VAL A 301 -0.11 4.67 -6.75
C VAL A 301 1.25 4.63 -6.02
N TYR A 302 2.35 4.57 -6.76
CA TYR A 302 3.73 4.67 -6.29
C TYR A 302 4.39 6.02 -6.69
N GLY A 303 3.61 7.01 -7.12
CA GLY A 303 4.13 8.28 -7.65
C GLY A 303 4.85 8.17 -9.00
N CYS A 304 4.53 7.15 -9.81
CA CYS A 304 5.16 6.91 -11.11
C CYS A 304 4.29 7.40 -12.28
N ASP A 305 4.82 8.27 -13.13
CA ASP A 305 4.13 8.85 -14.29
C ASP A 305 4.36 8.10 -15.61
N ASN A 306 5.31 7.16 -15.66
CA ASN A 306 5.65 6.42 -16.88
C ASN A 306 4.57 5.35 -17.21
N PRO A 307 3.93 5.36 -18.40
CA PRO A 307 2.91 4.37 -18.77
C PRO A 307 3.45 2.93 -18.83
N TRP A 308 4.75 2.74 -19.11
CA TRP A 308 5.37 1.41 -19.11
C TRP A 308 5.50 0.86 -17.67
N THR A 309 5.84 1.71 -16.71
CA THR A 309 5.85 1.35 -15.29
C THR A 309 4.46 0.92 -14.81
N GLY A 310 3.42 1.71 -15.15
CA GLY A 310 2.04 1.35 -14.87
C GLY A 310 1.58 0.03 -15.53
N GLY A 311 2.03 -0.23 -16.76
CA GLY A 311 1.82 -1.51 -17.45
C GLY A 311 2.50 -2.70 -16.76
N VAL A 312 3.74 -2.53 -16.29
CA VAL A 312 4.48 -3.54 -15.51
C VAL A 312 3.78 -3.80 -14.17
N PHE A 313 3.23 -2.78 -13.52
CA PHE A 313 2.42 -2.94 -12.31
C PHE A 313 1.14 -3.74 -12.60
N LEU A 314 0.40 -3.42 -13.67
CA LEU A 314 -0.78 -4.20 -14.08
C LEU A 314 -0.46 -5.68 -14.31
N VAL A 315 0.69 -6.01 -14.93
CA VAL A 315 1.16 -7.40 -15.08
C VAL A 315 1.44 -8.06 -13.72
N ALA A 316 2.08 -7.35 -12.79
CA ALA A 316 2.30 -7.85 -11.43
C ALA A 316 0.99 -8.11 -10.68
N LEU A 317 0.02 -7.20 -10.76
CA LEU A 317 -1.30 -7.38 -10.17
C LEU A 317 -2.00 -8.61 -10.77
N PHE A 318 -1.95 -8.78 -12.10
CA PHE A 318 -2.58 -9.90 -12.80
C PHE A 318 -2.00 -11.27 -12.39
N ILE A 319 -0.69 -11.33 -12.16
CA ILE A 319 -0.01 -12.55 -11.67
C ILE A 319 -0.49 -12.94 -10.27
N CYS A 320 -0.74 -11.97 -9.37
CA CYS A 320 -1.34 -12.26 -8.07
C CYS A 320 -2.84 -12.62 -8.19
N SER A 321 -3.61 -11.76 -8.84
CA SER A 321 -5.07 -11.86 -8.98
C SER A 321 -5.55 -11.05 -10.20
N PRO A 322 -6.10 -11.71 -11.23
CA PRO A 322 -6.80 -11.03 -12.32
C PRO A 322 -7.92 -10.09 -11.84
N LEU A 323 -8.59 -10.40 -10.73
CA LEU A 323 -9.61 -9.52 -10.15
C LEU A 323 -9.04 -8.24 -9.52
N ILE A 324 -7.85 -8.29 -8.90
CA ILE A 324 -7.14 -7.07 -8.45
C ILE A 324 -6.75 -6.22 -9.67
N CYS A 325 -6.16 -6.84 -10.69
CA CYS A 325 -5.77 -6.14 -11.93
C CYS A 325 -6.97 -5.48 -12.63
N LEU A 326 -8.11 -6.17 -12.69
CA LEU A 326 -9.35 -5.65 -13.27
C LEU A 326 -9.85 -4.41 -12.53
N HIS A 327 -9.99 -4.47 -11.20
CA HIS A 327 -10.45 -3.31 -10.43
C HIS A 327 -9.41 -2.18 -10.38
N ALA A 328 -8.12 -2.49 -10.52
CA ALA A 328 -7.09 -1.46 -10.71
C ALA A 328 -7.32 -0.67 -12.01
N ALA A 329 -7.48 -1.37 -13.14
CA ALA A 329 -7.73 -0.73 -14.43
C ALA A 329 -9.06 0.05 -14.45
N ILE A 330 -10.15 -0.52 -13.90
CA ILE A 330 -11.44 0.18 -13.85
C ILE A 330 -11.38 1.39 -12.90
N GLY A 331 -10.75 1.27 -11.72
CA GLY A 331 -10.54 2.40 -10.81
C GLY A 331 -9.78 3.56 -11.46
N SER A 332 -8.77 3.25 -12.28
CA SER A 332 -8.03 4.24 -13.06
C SER A 332 -8.92 4.95 -14.10
N ILE A 333 -9.76 4.19 -14.81
CA ILE A 333 -10.74 4.71 -15.78
C ILE A 333 -11.80 5.60 -15.08
N VAL A 334 -12.32 5.19 -13.92
CA VAL A 334 -13.31 5.97 -13.16
C VAL A 334 -12.73 7.30 -12.69
N GLY A 335 -11.47 7.33 -12.22
CA GLY A 335 -10.79 8.58 -11.86
C GLY A 335 -10.60 9.52 -13.05
N MET A 336 -10.17 8.99 -14.20
CA MET A 336 -10.06 9.75 -15.46
C MET A 336 -11.41 10.34 -15.90
N LEU A 337 -12.49 9.55 -15.87
CA LEU A 337 -13.83 10.02 -16.23
C LEU A 337 -14.35 11.09 -15.25
N ALA A 338 -14.06 10.94 -13.96
CA ALA A 338 -14.39 11.94 -12.93
C ALA A 338 -13.62 13.26 -13.09
N ALA A 339 -12.42 13.23 -13.66
CA ALA A 339 -11.67 14.43 -13.97
C ALA A 339 -12.30 15.21 -15.14
N LEU A 340 -12.82 14.49 -16.14
CA LEU A 340 -13.50 15.07 -17.30
C LEU A 340 -14.86 15.69 -16.94
N THR A 341 -15.63 15.10 -16.03
CA THR A 341 -16.96 15.64 -15.63
C THR A 341 -16.90 17.01 -14.96
N VAL A 342 -15.75 17.40 -14.38
CA VAL A 342 -15.54 18.72 -13.75
C VAL A 342 -14.62 19.64 -14.56
N ALA A 343 -14.30 19.30 -15.81
CA ALA A 343 -13.36 20.05 -16.66
C ALA A 343 -11.98 20.25 -16.00
N THR A 344 -11.33 19.16 -15.62
CA THR A 344 -9.93 19.18 -15.18
C THR A 344 -8.98 19.45 -16.37
N PRO A 345 -7.90 20.24 -16.21
CA PRO A 345 -6.85 20.38 -17.24
C PRO A 345 -6.31 19.02 -17.69
N PHE A 346 -6.24 18.79 -19.00
CA PHE A 346 -5.94 17.46 -19.54
C PHE A 346 -4.58 16.89 -19.10
N GLU A 347 -3.57 17.73 -18.88
CA GLU A 347 -2.26 17.33 -18.33
C GLU A 347 -2.39 16.56 -17.00
N MET A 348 -3.22 17.04 -16.06
CA MET A 348 -3.47 16.38 -14.77
C MET A 348 -4.17 15.02 -14.92
N ILE A 349 -4.89 14.83 -16.04
CA ILE A 349 -5.55 13.57 -16.40
C ILE A 349 -4.53 12.62 -17.01
N TYR A 350 -3.71 13.08 -17.96
CA TYR A 350 -2.66 12.30 -18.62
C TYR A 350 -1.60 11.82 -17.62
N MET A 351 -1.22 12.67 -16.66
CA MET A 351 -0.35 12.34 -15.53
C MET A 351 -1.01 11.39 -14.51
N GLY A 352 -2.29 10.99 -14.68
CA GLY A 352 -2.98 10.01 -13.82
C GLY A 352 -3.31 10.50 -12.41
N LEU A 353 -3.23 11.81 -12.14
CA LEU A 353 -3.33 12.37 -10.77
C LEU A 353 -4.74 12.31 -10.17
N TRP A 354 -5.76 12.11 -10.99
CA TRP A 354 -7.13 11.81 -10.56
C TRP A 354 -7.40 10.30 -10.33
N SER A 355 -6.50 9.43 -10.78
CA SER A 355 -6.76 8.01 -10.93
C SER A 355 -6.23 7.14 -9.78
N TYR A 356 -5.03 7.41 -9.24
CA TYR A 356 -4.39 6.49 -8.28
C TYR A 356 -5.15 6.28 -6.96
N ASN A 357 -5.80 7.33 -6.44
CA ASN A 357 -6.70 7.21 -5.30
C ASN A 357 -7.90 6.29 -5.62
N CYS A 358 -8.44 6.39 -6.83
CA CYS A 358 -9.55 5.59 -7.35
C CYS A 358 -9.16 4.14 -7.65
N VAL A 359 -7.91 3.90 -8.07
CA VAL A 359 -7.30 2.57 -8.22
C VAL A 359 -7.32 1.82 -6.90
N LEU A 360 -6.71 2.39 -5.84
CA LEU A 360 -6.69 1.77 -4.52
C LEU A 360 -8.11 1.55 -3.96
N ALA A 361 -8.99 2.55 -4.13
CA ALA A 361 -10.38 2.49 -3.70
C ALA A 361 -11.14 1.32 -4.36
N CYS A 362 -11.06 1.22 -5.69
CA CYS A 362 -11.77 0.19 -6.45
C CYS A 362 -11.25 -1.22 -6.13
N ILE A 363 -9.95 -1.41 -5.94
CA ILE A 363 -9.37 -2.69 -5.49
C ILE A 363 -9.89 -3.06 -4.10
N ALA A 364 -9.92 -2.10 -3.16
CA ALA A 364 -10.28 -2.36 -1.76
C ALA A 364 -11.73 -2.89 -1.61
N ILE A 365 -12.69 -2.28 -2.32
CA ILE A 365 -14.11 -2.71 -2.29
C ILE A 365 -14.39 -3.83 -3.31
N GLY A 366 -13.66 -3.88 -4.43
CA GLY A 366 -13.79 -4.84 -5.53
C GLY A 366 -13.31 -6.27 -5.24
N GLY A 367 -13.49 -6.76 -4.01
CA GLY A 367 -13.20 -8.13 -3.61
C GLY A 367 -12.14 -8.30 -2.51
N MET A 368 -11.40 -7.25 -2.14
CA MET A 368 -10.39 -7.35 -1.08
C MET A 368 -10.99 -7.34 0.33
N PHE A 369 -11.72 -6.29 0.69
CA PHE A 369 -12.32 -6.13 2.03
C PHE A 369 -13.84 -6.40 2.05
N TYR A 370 -14.45 -6.59 0.88
CA TYR A 370 -15.81 -7.11 0.69
C TYR A 370 -15.75 -8.36 -0.18
N ALA A 371 -16.68 -9.30 0.02
CA ALA A 371 -16.81 -10.46 -0.86
C ALA A 371 -17.28 -10.01 -2.26
N LEU A 372 -16.69 -10.53 -3.33
CA LEU A 372 -17.03 -10.09 -4.69
C LEU A 372 -18.37 -10.68 -5.17
N THR A 373 -19.36 -9.80 -5.24
CA THR A 373 -20.71 -10.00 -5.79
C THR A 373 -20.96 -8.91 -6.85
N TRP A 374 -22.06 -9.00 -7.59
CA TRP A 374 -22.45 -7.92 -8.51
C TRP A 374 -22.75 -6.62 -7.75
N GLN A 375 -23.29 -6.73 -6.54
CA GLN A 375 -23.62 -5.62 -5.65
C GLN A 375 -22.36 -4.92 -5.10
N THR A 376 -21.32 -5.65 -4.70
CA THR A 376 -20.06 -5.04 -4.24
C THR A 376 -19.20 -4.52 -5.39
N HIS A 377 -19.24 -5.17 -6.56
CA HIS A 377 -18.67 -4.62 -7.79
C HIS A 377 -19.33 -3.27 -8.16
N LEU A 378 -20.66 -3.18 -8.12
CA LEU A 378 -21.36 -1.91 -8.33
C LEU A 378 -21.06 -0.88 -7.23
N LEU A 379 -20.90 -1.28 -5.96
CA LEU A 379 -20.53 -0.37 -4.87
C LEU A 379 -19.14 0.27 -5.08
N ALA A 380 -18.22 -0.46 -5.70
CA ALA A 380 -16.89 0.04 -6.06
C ALA A 380 -16.90 1.06 -7.22
N LEU A 381 -18.01 1.22 -7.96
CA LEU A 381 -18.07 1.95 -9.25
C LEU A 381 -19.21 2.98 -9.38
N VAL A 382 -20.44 2.53 -9.12
CA VAL A 382 -21.76 3.04 -9.55
C VAL A 382 -22.16 4.47 -9.17
N CYS A 383 -21.82 5.53 -9.91
CA CYS A 383 -22.35 6.88 -9.66
C CYS A 383 -23.86 6.88 -9.33
N GLY A 384 -24.22 7.46 -8.18
CA GLY A 384 -25.52 7.30 -7.53
C GLY A 384 -26.66 8.10 -8.13
N GLU A 385 -27.05 7.73 -9.36
CA GLU A 385 -28.30 8.23 -9.96
C GLU A 385 -28.94 7.26 -10.98
N TYR A 386 -28.27 6.13 -11.26
CA TYR A 386 -28.70 5.13 -12.25
C TYR A 386 -29.19 3.81 -11.64
N LEU A 387 -28.79 3.47 -10.41
CA LEU A 387 -29.22 2.20 -9.80
C LEU A 387 -30.73 2.21 -9.52
N GLY A 388 -31.24 3.32 -8.98
CA GLY A 388 -32.68 3.57 -8.79
C GLY A 388 -33.52 3.64 -10.07
N LYS A 389 -32.92 3.62 -11.27
CA LYS A 389 -33.60 3.56 -12.57
C LYS A 389 -33.57 2.16 -13.22
N LEU A 390 -32.67 1.26 -12.79
CA LEU A 390 -32.53 -0.08 -13.35
C LEU A 390 -33.38 -1.15 -12.63
N THR A 391 -33.55 -1.05 -11.31
CA THR A 391 -34.43 -1.95 -10.54
C THR A 391 -35.90 -1.52 -10.58
N THR A 392 -36.18 -0.22 -10.63
CA THR A 392 -37.54 0.36 -10.55
C THR A 392 -38.35 0.25 -11.85
N LYS A 393 -38.07 -0.79 -12.67
CA LYS A 393 -38.90 -1.19 -13.81
C LYS A 393 -39.65 -2.52 -13.56
N SER A 394 -39.53 -3.10 -12.36
CA SER A 394 -40.11 -4.41 -12.03
C SER A 394 -41.17 -4.44 -10.92
N LEU A 395 -41.41 -3.35 -10.19
CA LEU A 395 -42.54 -3.25 -9.23
C LEU A 395 -43.18 -1.86 -9.24
N TYR A 396 -44.40 -1.79 -9.75
CA TYR A 396 -45.42 -0.87 -9.22
C TYR A 396 -45.87 -1.42 -7.86
N TYR A 397 -45.66 -0.68 -6.75
CA TYR A 397 -46.70 -0.31 -5.76
C TYR A 397 -46.10 0.35 -4.51
N SER A 398 -46.97 1.07 -3.79
CA SER A 398 -46.77 1.66 -2.45
C SER A 398 -45.83 2.87 -2.34
N SER A 399 -46.29 3.87 -1.59
CA SER A 399 -45.66 5.16 -1.40
C SER A 399 -45.27 5.36 0.06
N LEU A 400 -43.97 5.49 0.35
CA LEU A 400 -43.42 5.85 1.66
C LEU A 400 -42.22 6.79 1.48
N PRO A 401 -42.16 7.93 2.20
CA PRO A 401 -41.02 8.84 2.13
C PRO A 401 -39.87 8.36 3.04
N GLN A 402 -39.15 7.31 2.61
CA GLN A 402 -37.89 6.93 3.23
C GLN A 402 -36.72 7.71 2.59
N THR A 403 -36.04 8.52 3.40
CA THR A 403 -34.80 9.22 3.04
C THR A 403 -33.64 8.23 2.97
N THR A 404 -33.59 7.45 1.91
CA THR A 404 -32.55 6.43 1.69
C THR A 404 -31.26 7.11 1.25
N PHE A 405 -30.24 7.15 2.12
CA PHE A 405 -28.90 7.72 1.83
C PHE A 405 -28.06 6.76 0.94
N GLY A 406 -28.71 6.09 -0.01
CA GLY A 406 -28.20 4.92 -0.73
C GLY A 406 -27.98 5.16 -2.22
N ASP A 407 -27.31 6.25 -2.58
CA ASP A 407 -26.91 6.58 -3.96
C ASP A 407 -25.59 7.41 -3.94
N LYS A 408 -24.51 6.81 -3.43
CA LYS A 408 -23.12 7.33 -3.48
C LYS A 408 -22.15 6.15 -3.56
N THR A 409 -21.11 6.23 -4.38
CA THR A 409 -20.17 5.12 -4.60
C THR A 409 -18.71 5.50 -4.53
N HIS A 410 -17.91 4.48 -4.28
CA HIS A 410 -16.64 4.63 -3.59
C HIS A 410 -15.55 5.25 -4.46
N ALA A 411 -15.25 4.69 -5.64
CA ALA A 411 -14.19 5.21 -6.50
C ALA A 411 -14.49 6.65 -6.99
N LEU A 412 -15.74 6.96 -7.34
CA LEU A 412 -16.11 8.33 -7.78
C LEU A 412 -16.11 9.34 -6.64
N PHE A 413 -16.61 8.97 -5.46
CA PHE A 413 -16.48 9.80 -4.25
C PHE A 413 -15.01 10.02 -3.88
N CYS A 414 -14.18 8.99 -4.04
CA CYS A 414 -12.73 9.08 -3.85
C CYS A 414 -12.05 10.02 -4.85
N ALA A 415 -12.49 10.06 -6.11
CA ALA A 415 -12.00 11.01 -7.12
C ALA A 415 -12.27 12.46 -6.71
N TYR A 416 -13.53 12.79 -6.44
CA TYR A 416 -13.93 14.16 -6.07
C TYR A 416 -13.37 14.59 -4.71
N MET A 417 -13.23 13.66 -3.75
CA MET A 417 -12.53 13.96 -2.49
C MET A 417 -11.02 14.11 -2.68
N GLY A 418 -10.42 13.42 -3.66
CA GLY A 418 -9.04 13.65 -4.11
C GLY A 418 -8.83 15.10 -4.56
N ALA A 419 -9.68 15.58 -5.46
CA ALA A 419 -9.66 16.97 -5.92
C ALA A 419 -9.89 17.98 -4.78
N ALA A 420 -10.88 17.73 -3.91
CA ALA A 420 -11.19 18.59 -2.77
C ALA A 420 -10.01 18.68 -1.78
N LEU A 421 -9.41 17.54 -1.41
CA LEU A 421 -8.24 17.50 -0.54
C LEU A 421 -7.01 18.10 -1.20
N SER A 422 -6.80 17.91 -2.51
CA SER A 422 -5.72 18.55 -3.26
C SER A 422 -5.81 20.07 -3.16
N ASN A 423 -7.00 20.63 -3.37
CA ASN A 423 -7.23 22.07 -3.27
C ASN A 423 -7.04 22.60 -1.84
N ILE A 424 -7.51 21.86 -0.83
CA ILE A 424 -7.35 22.24 0.59
C ILE A 424 -5.87 22.19 1.02
N MET A 425 -5.14 21.13 0.65
CA MET A 425 -3.77 20.89 1.11
C MET A 425 -2.74 21.72 0.34
N ALA A 426 -3.02 22.10 -0.91
CA ALA A 426 -2.22 23.07 -1.66
C ALA A 426 -2.16 24.46 -1.00
N VAL A 427 -3.19 24.88 -0.25
CA VAL A 427 -3.17 26.15 0.51
C VAL A 427 -2.07 26.17 1.58
N VAL A 428 -1.67 25.01 2.10
CA VAL A 428 -0.55 24.87 3.05
C VAL A 428 0.70 24.23 2.41
N GLY A 429 0.77 24.20 1.08
CA GLY A 429 1.95 23.81 0.32
C GLY A 429 2.29 22.32 0.32
N VAL A 430 1.33 21.42 0.61
CA VAL A 430 1.56 19.96 0.64
C VAL A 430 0.62 19.17 -0.29
N PRO A 431 1.09 18.08 -0.90
CA PRO A 431 0.26 17.24 -1.78
C PRO A 431 -0.73 16.36 -0.98
N PRO A 432 -1.88 15.98 -1.57
CA PRO A 432 -2.92 15.20 -0.89
C PRO A 432 -2.57 13.72 -0.64
N GLY A 433 -1.52 13.19 -1.30
CA GLY A 433 -1.15 11.78 -1.21
C GLY A 433 -2.33 10.84 -1.43
N THR A 434 -2.41 9.78 -0.62
CA THR A 434 -3.53 8.82 -0.62
C THR A 434 -4.53 9.06 0.52
N TRP A 435 -4.61 10.28 1.07
CA TRP A 435 -5.61 10.64 2.08
C TRP A 435 -7.05 10.41 1.59
N ALA A 436 -7.34 10.73 0.32
CA ALA A 436 -8.68 10.54 -0.26
C ALA A 436 -9.08 9.06 -0.33
N PHE A 437 -8.16 8.18 -0.74
CA PHE A 437 -8.34 6.73 -0.68
C PHE A 437 -8.61 6.26 0.75
N CYS A 438 -7.76 6.62 1.73
CA CYS A 438 -7.92 6.18 3.11
C CYS A 438 -9.29 6.61 3.69
N LEU A 439 -9.60 7.91 3.60
CA LEU A 439 -10.82 8.48 4.19
C LEU A 439 -12.08 7.92 3.51
N SER A 440 -12.09 7.81 2.17
CA SER A 440 -13.25 7.25 1.45
C SER A 440 -13.48 5.78 1.81
N THR A 441 -12.42 4.98 1.85
CA THR A 441 -12.54 3.54 2.07
C THR A 441 -12.93 3.23 3.51
N LEU A 442 -12.42 3.99 4.49
CA LEU A 442 -12.84 3.87 5.89
C LEU A 442 -14.30 4.29 6.09
N ILE A 443 -14.76 5.36 5.43
CA ILE A 443 -16.19 5.75 5.44
C ILE A 443 -17.04 4.60 4.88
N PHE A 444 -16.70 4.05 3.71
CA PHE A 444 -17.48 2.97 3.09
C PHE A 444 -17.42 1.66 3.91
N MET A 445 -16.29 1.32 4.52
CA MET A 445 -16.15 0.16 5.43
C MET A 445 -16.84 0.32 6.80
N LEU A 446 -17.33 1.52 7.12
CA LEU A 446 -18.19 1.82 8.26
C LEU A 446 -19.69 1.88 7.90
N LEU A 447 -20.04 1.91 6.61
CA LEU A 447 -21.45 1.85 6.19
C LEU A 447 -22.02 0.45 6.41
N THR A 448 -23.00 0.36 7.30
CA THR A 448 -23.84 -0.84 7.47
C THR A 448 -24.92 -0.89 6.39
N THR A 449 -25.37 -2.10 6.05
CA THR A 449 -26.40 -2.32 5.03
C THR A 449 -27.18 -3.58 5.32
N ASN A 450 -28.48 -3.55 5.00
CA ASN A 450 -29.39 -4.69 5.17
C ASN A 450 -29.35 -5.65 3.97
N ASN A 451 -28.47 -5.42 2.98
CA ASN A 451 -28.35 -6.24 1.78
C ASN A 451 -27.30 -7.36 2.00
N PRO A 452 -27.68 -8.65 2.13
CA PRO A 452 -26.76 -9.76 2.43
C PRO A 452 -25.77 -10.08 1.28
N ALA A 453 -25.95 -9.48 0.10
CA ALA A 453 -24.97 -9.56 -0.99
C ALA A 453 -23.82 -8.53 -0.86
N ILE A 454 -23.89 -7.59 0.10
CA ILE A 454 -22.81 -6.64 0.41
C ILE A 454 -22.17 -7.07 1.74
N TYR A 455 -21.31 -8.07 1.66
CA TYR A 455 -20.67 -8.70 2.82
C TYR A 455 -19.25 -8.16 3.03
N LYS A 456 -19.01 -7.43 4.13
CA LYS A 456 -17.67 -7.06 4.61
C LYS A 456 -16.97 -8.31 5.13
N LEU A 457 -15.75 -8.55 4.68
CA LEU A 457 -14.93 -9.69 5.11
C LEU A 457 -14.26 -9.40 6.46
N PRO A 458 -14.24 -10.36 7.41
CA PRO A 458 -13.41 -10.24 8.60
C PRO A 458 -11.93 -10.12 8.23
N LEU A 459 -11.17 -9.18 8.79
CA LEU A 459 -9.78 -8.94 8.38
C LEU A 459 -8.88 -10.16 8.56
N SER A 460 -9.14 -11.00 9.57
CA SER A 460 -8.47 -12.29 9.80
C SER A 460 -8.70 -13.35 8.70
N LYS A 461 -9.50 -13.03 7.68
CA LYS A 461 -9.85 -13.88 6.53
C LYS A 461 -9.55 -13.23 5.17
N VAL A 462 -9.19 -11.94 5.15
CA VAL A 462 -8.84 -11.22 3.92
C VAL A 462 -7.52 -11.76 3.36
N THR A 463 -7.53 -12.15 2.08
CA THR A 463 -6.38 -12.71 1.36
C THR A 463 -6.25 -12.11 -0.04
N TYR A 464 -7.08 -12.53 -0.98
CA TYR A 464 -7.20 -11.99 -2.35
C TYR A 464 -8.60 -12.34 -2.93
N PRO A 465 -9.13 -11.62 -3.94
CA PRO A 465 -10.56 -11.60 -4.25
C PRO A 465 -11.17 -12.96 -4.59
N GLU A 466 -10.43 -13.80 -5.33
CA GLU A 466 -10.85 -15.15 -5.71
C GLU A 466 -11.05 -16.04 -4.47
N ALA A 467 -10.07 -16.06 -3.55
CA ALA A 467 -10.15 -16.84 -2.31
C ALA A 467 -11.17 -16.25 -1.30
N ASN A 468 -11.22 -14.92 -1.21
CA ASN A 468 -12.20 -14.19 -0.40
C ASN A 468 -13.65 -14.52 -0.81
N ARG A 469 -13.90 -14.61 -2.13
CA ARG A 469 -15.21 -14.99 -2.67
C ARG A 469 -15.57 -16.45 -2.39
N ILE A 470 -14.59 -17.36 -2.43
CA ILE A 470 -14.80 -18.77 -2.04
C ILE A 470 -15.21 -18.85 -0.56
N TYR A 471 -14.49 -18.14 0.33
CA TYR A 471 -14.82 -18.09 1.77
C TYR A 471 -16.27 -17.64 2.03
N TYR A 472 -16.72 -16.57 1.37
CA TYR A 472 -18.10 -16.08 1.48
C TYR A 472 -19.15 -17.10 0.99
N LEU A 473 -18.90 -17.79 -0.12
CA LEU A 473 -19.83 -18.80 -0.62
C LEU A 473 -19.95 -20.01 0.32
N THR A 474 -18.83 -20.47 0.89
CA THR A 474 -18.84 -21.58 1.86
C THR A 474 -19.54 -21.21 3.17
N LEU A 475 -19.43 -19.95 3.63
CA LEU A 475 -20.26 -19.47 4.75
C LEU A 475 -21.74 -19.53 4.40
N LYS A 476 -22.14 -18.96 3.26
CA LYS A 476 -23.54 -18.87 2.84
C LYS A 476 -24.20 -20.24 2.67
N SER A 477 -23.51 -21.23 2.08
CA SER A 477 -24.05 -22.60 2.01
C SER A 477 -24.18 -23.24 3.40
N THR A 478 -23.26 -22.97 4.32
CA THR A 478 -23.32 -23.46 5.71
C THR A 478 -24.46 -22.82 6.51
N GLU A 479 -24.90 -21.61 6.15
CA GLU A 479 -26.07 -20.93 6.74
C GLU A 479 -27.39 -21.48 6.16
N GLU A 480 -27.42 -21.75 4.85
CA GLU A 480 -28.55 -22.39 4.15
C GLU A 480 -28.77 -23.84 4.64
N GLU A 481 -27.72 -24.62 4.89
CA GLU A 481 -27.82 -25.97 5.49
C GLU A 481 -28.29 -25.96 6.96
N LYS A 482 -28.18 -24.82 7.66
CA LYS A 482 -28.53 -24.69 9.09
C LYS A 482 -29.90 -24.04 9.35
N SER A 483 -30.59 -23.59 8.31
CA SER A 483 -31.93 -23.02 8.41
C SER A 483 -32.98 -24.06 8.02
N PRO A 484 -33.55 -24.83 8.98
CA PRO A 484 -34.59 -25.81 8.67
C PRO A 484 -35.84 -25.11 8.11
N SER A 485 -36.44 -25.74 7.11
CA SER A 485 -37.65 -25.31 6.39
C SER A 485 -38.93 -25.39 7.23
#